data_AF-A0A375H4F3-F1
#
_entry.id   AF-A0A375H4F3-F1
#
_cell.length_a   1.000
_cell.length_b   1.000
_cell.length_c   1.000
_cell.angle_alpha   90.00
_cell.angle_beta   90.00
_cell.angle_gamma   90.00
#
_symmetry.space_group_name_H-M   'P 1'
#
loop_
_entity.id
_entity.type
_entity.pdbx_description
1 polymer ?
#
loop_
_entity_poly.entity_id
_entity_poly.type
_entity_poly.pdbx_seq_one_letter_code
_entity_poly.pdbx_strand_id
1 'polypeptide(L)'
;MRRPPSAIEVTQPSAAARRIQILTATTIKLDTGYSRTLPEKSVWSKAGRVPQGDVFRPVGTIFTIEGRQVHEAYLVIHNQTLVGFYLPGEQNYSPLSTAVPLNLGESE
;
A
#
# COMPACT_ATOMS: atom_id res chain seq x y z
N MET A 1 3.07 -11.97 28.17
CA MET A 1 2.42 -11.27 27.03
C MET A 1 3.48 -10.44 26.30
N ARG A 2 3.90 -10.82 25.09
CA ARG A 2 4.76 -10.01 24.21
C ARG A 2 4.09 -9.98 22.84
N ARG A 3 3.59 -8.81 22.42
CA ARG A 3 3.18 -8.57 21.03
C ARG A 3 4.43 -8.08 20.29
N PRO A 4 4.90 -8.74 19.22
CA PRO A 4 6.01 -8.21 18.44
C PRO A 4 5.58 -6.93 17.70
N PRO A 5 6.51 -5.98 17.48
CA PRO A 5 6.27 -4.80 16.66
C PRO A 5 6.03 -5.20 15.20
N SER A 6 5.34 -4.33 14.47
CA SER A 6 4.87 -4.42 13.08
C SER A 6 5.94 -4.66 11.99
N ALA A 7 6.97 -5.45 12.26
CA ALA A 7 7.96 -5.85 11.28
C ALA A 7 7.27 -6.65 10.17
N ILE A 8 7.38 -6.18 8.93
CA ILE A 8 7.01 -6.99 7.79
C ILE A 8 7.94 -8.19 7.77
N GLU A 9 7.38 -9.39 7.80
CA GLU A 9 8.12 -10.60 7.46
C GLU A 9 8.53 -10.47 5.99
N VAL A 10 9.75 -9.99 5.76
CA VAL A 10 10.34 -9.88 4.42
C VAL A 10 10.53 -11.30 3.91
N THR A 11 9.48 -11.84 3.29
CA THR A 11 9.54 -13.11 2.62
C THR A 11 10.44 -12.92 1.41
N GLN A 12 11.45 -13.79 1.28
CA GLN A 12 12.38 -13.86 0.16
C GLN A 12 11.65 -13.70 -1.20
N PRO A 13 12.31 -13.20 -2.25
CA PRO A 13 11.72 -13.16 -3.59
C PRO A 13 11.53 -14.59 -4.11
N SER A 14 10.42 -15.24 -3.73
CA SER A 14 9.98 -16.46 -4.40
C SER A 14 9.41 -16.08 -5.75
N ALA A 15 9.74 -16.88 -6.76
CA ALA A 15 9.20 -16.79 -8.11
C ALA A 15 7.68 -16.52 -8.09
N ALA A 16 7.26 -15.50 -8.85
CA ALA A 16 5.91 -14.93 -8.91
C ALA A 16 5.45 -14.13 -7.66
N ALA A 17 6.13 -13.02 -7.37
CA ALA A 17 5.58 -11.99 -6.48
C ALA A 17 4.26 -11.46 -7.08
N ARG A 18 3.11 -11.83 -6.48
CA ARG A 18 1.78 -11.44 -6.96
C ARG A 18 1.72 -9.96 -7.29
N ARG A 19 1.41 -9.63 -8.54
CA ARG A 19 1.20 -8.25 -8.99
C ARG A 19 -0.28 -7.97 -9.17
N ILE A 20 -0.66 -6.76 -8.80
CA ILE A 20 -1.99 -6.21 -9.01
C ILE A 20 -1.87 -4.95 -9.85
N GLN A 21 -2.91 -4.64 -10.59
CA GLN A 21 -3.03 -3.42 -11.35
C GLN A 21 -4.28 -2.66 -10.92
N ILE A 22 -4.16 -1.35 -10.75
CA ILE A 22 -5.32 -0.48 -10.53
C ILE A 22 -6.08 -0.37 -11.85
N LEU A 23 -7.33 -0.86 -11.92
CA LEU A 23 -8.14 -0.82 -13.13
C LEU A 23 -8.88 0.51 -13.31
N THR A 24 -9.11 1.23 -12.21
CA THR A 24 -9.81 2.53 -12.23
C THR A 24 -9.07 3.51 -11.36
N ALA A 25 -8.74 4.68 -11.91
CA ALA A 25 -8.07 5.73 -11.17
C ALA A 25 -8.88 6.08 -9.91
N THR A 26 -8.23 6.08 -8.75
CA THR A 26 -8.90 6.22 -7.46
C THR A 26 -8.25 7.32 -6.66
N THR A 27 -9.04 8.32 -6.25
CA THR A 27 -8.56 9.40 -5.38
C THR A 27 -8.74 9.02 -3.92
N ILE A 28 -7.64 9.08 -3.18
CA ILE A 28 -7.55 8.81 -1.75
C ILE A 28 -7.47 10.15 -1.03
N LYS A 29 -8.30 10.34 -0.01
CA LYS A 29 -8.17 11.48 0.91
C LYS A 29 -7.39 11.03 2.14
N LEU A 30 -6.26 11.68 2.38
CA LEU A 30 -5.44 11.48 3.57
C LEU A 30 -6.02 12.28 4.73
N ASP A 31 -5.77 11.79 5.95
CA ASP A 31 -6.23 12.43 7.20
C ASP A 31 -5.59 13.81 7.41
N THR A 32 -4.49 14.08 6.71
CA THR A 32 -3.79 15.36 6.65
C THR A 32 -4.54 16.41 5.82
N GLY A 33 -5.63 16.05 5.15
CA GLY A 33 -6.42 16.92 4.27
C GLY A 33 -5.94 16.91 2.81
N TYR A 34 -4.78 16.30 2.53
CA TYR A 34 -4.28 16.14 1.17
C TYR A 34 -4.97 14.98 0.44
N SER A 35 -5.01 15.07 -0.88
CA SER A 35 -5.55 14.00 -1.72
C SER A 35 -4.46 13.42 -2.61
N ARG A 36 -4.48 12.11 -2.80
CA ARG A 36 -3.55 11.41 -3.68
C ARG A 36 -4.31 10.51 -4.64
N THR A 37 -3.96 10.58 -5.92
CA THR A 37 -4.57 9.73 -6.93
C THR A 37 -3.71 8.50 -7.16
N LEU A 38 -4.33 7.32 -7.09
CA LEU A 38 -3.79 6.10 -7.67
C LEU A 38 -4.13 6.10 -9.16
N PRO A 39 -3.14 6.20 -10.06
CA PRO A 39 -3.40 6.19 -11.49
C PRO A 39 -3.98 4.85 -11.91
N GLU A 40 -4.90 4.87 -12.86
CA GLU A 40 -5.26 3.66 -13.59
C GLU A 40 -4.02 3.05 -14.24
N LYS A 41 -4.03 1.74 -14.40
CA LYS A 41 -2.94 0.92 -14.94
C LYS A 41 -1.63 0.96 -14.14
N SER A 42 -1.61 1.60 -12.97
CA SER A 42 -0.47 1.48 -12.06
C SER A 42 -0.35 0.05 -11.54
N VAL A 43 0.87 -0.49 -11.59
CA VAL A 43 1.17 -1.88 -11.19
C VAL A 43 1.84 -1.88 -9.83
N TRP A 44 1.42 -2.82 -8.98
CA TRP A 44 1.90 -2.96 -7.62
C TRP A 44 2.24 -4.43 -7.34
N SER A 45 3.40 -4.67 -6.72
CA SER A 45 3.86 -6.01 -6.39
C SER A 45 3.73 -6.24 -4.90
N LYS A 46 3.23 -7.43 -4.51
CA LYS A 46 3.15 -7.81 -3.11
C LYS A 46 4.55 -7.83 -2.49
N ALA A 47 4.75 -6.99 -1.48
CA ALA A 47 5.99 -6.82 -0.74
C ALA A 47 5.98 -7.57 0.60
N GLY A 48 4.79 -7.84 1.16
CA GLY A 48 4.65 -8.56 2.41
C GLY A 48 3.23 -8.45 2.99
N ARG A 49 3.12 -8.53 4.31
CA ARG A 49 1.86 -8.44 5.04
C ARG A 49 2.07 -7.76 6.39
N VAL A 50 1.07 -7.00 6.83
CA VAL A 50 0.92 -6.44 8.18
C VAL A 50 -0.41 -6.95 8.77
N PRO A 51 -0.67 -6.80 10.09
CA PRO A 51 -1.92 -7.27 10.69
C PRO A 51 -3.19 -6.73 10.03
N GLN A 52 -3.12 -5.55 9.41
CA GLN A 52 -4.24 -4.88 8.76
C GLN A 52 -4.48 -5.35 7.32
N GLY A 53 -3.51 -6.00 6.66
CA GLY A 53 -3.66 -6.40 5.26
C GLY A 53 -2.36 -6.76 4.54
N ASP A 54 -2.48 -7.04 3.25
CA ASP A 54 -1.35 -7.31 2.37
C ASP A 54 -0.68 -6.01 1.92
N VAL A 55 0.65 -5.97 1.95
CA VAL A 55 1.45 -4.78 1.58
C VAL A 55 1.88 -4.89 0.12
N PHE A 56 1.61 -3.85 -0.66
CA PHE A 56 1.95 -3.77 -2.08
C PHE A 56 2.82 -2.54 -2.36
N ARG A 57 3.99 -2.76 -2.95
CA ARG A 57 4.91 -1.70 -3.37
C ARG A 57 4.66 -1.32 -4.85
N PRO A 58 4.83 -0.05 -5.24
CA PRO A 58 4.69 0.35 -6.63
C PRO A 58 5.78 -0.31 -7.49
N VAL A 59 5.46 -0.62 -8.75
CA VAL A 59 6.41 -1.18 -9.72
C VAL A 59 6.71 -0.13 -10.78
N GLY A 60 8.00 0.10 -11.06
CA GLY A 60 8.45 1.05 -12.09
C GLY A 60 8.28 2.52 -11.71
N THR A 61 7.86 2.83 -10.48
CA THR A 61 7.73 4.20 -9.97
C THR A 61 7.85 4.21 -8.44
N ILE A 62 8.00 5.40 -7.87
CA ILE A 62 7.94 5.64 -6.43
C ILE A 62 6.61 6.32 -6.14
N PHE A 63 5.84 5.73 -5.22
CA PHE A 63 4.62 6.34 -4.72
C PHE A 63 4.91 7.00 -3.38
N THR A 64 4.48 8.25 -3.25
CA THR A 64 4.62 9.02 -2.03
C THR A 64 3.27 9.53 -1.55
N ILE A 65 3.11 9.69 -0.24
CA ILE A 65 1.98 10.39 0.36
C ILE A 65 2.47 11.69 1.00
N GLU A 66 1.61 12.70 0.98
CA GLU A 66 1.91 14.03 1.49
C GLU A 66 1.22 14.26 2.83
N GLY A 67 2.05 14.53 3.84
CA GLY A 67 1.60 15.05 5.13
C GLY A 67 2.31 16.37 5.43
N ARG A 68 3.00 16.46 6.57
CA ARG A 68 3.92 17.58 6.85
C ARG A 68 5.22 17.47 6.04
N GLN A 69 5.56 16.25 5.62
CA GLN A 69 6.67 15.91 4.74
C GLN A 69 6.19 14.89 3.69
N VAL A 70 7.01 14.64 2.67
CA VAL A 70 6.75 13.64 1.63
C VAL A 70 7.35 12.31 2.08
N HIS A 71 6.52 11.27 2.20
CA HIS A 71 6.94 9.93 2.62
C HIS A 71 6.72 8.92 1.51
N GLU A 72 7.68 8.03 1.24
CA GLU A 72 7.45 6.83 0.42
C GLU A 72 6.38 5.97 1.09
N ALA A 73 5.46 5.43 0.30
CA ALA A 73 4.32 4.68 0.81
C ALA A 73 3.97 3.47 -0.05
N TYR A 74 3.73 2.35 0.61
CA TYR A 74 3.20 1.11 0.02
C TYR A 74 1.74 0.96 0.42
N LEU A 75 0.91 0.39 -0.45
CA LEU A 75 -0.51 0.19 -0.18
C LEU A 75 -0.68 -0.97 0.80
N VAL A 76 -1.55 -0.78 1.80
CA VAL A 76 -2.04 -1.88 2.64
C VAL A 76 -3.47 -2.17 2.23
N ILE A 77 -3.68 -3.34 1.62
CA ILE A 77 -4.95 -3.73 1.04
C ILE A 77 -5.53 -4.91 1.82
N HIS A 78 -6.80 -4.80 2.17
CA HIS A 78 -7.58 -5.85 2.80
C HIS A 78 -8.91 -5.99 2.05
N ASN A 79 -9.21 -7.19 1.54
CA ASN A 79 -10.43 -7.46 0.77
C ASN A 79 -10.71 -6.41 -0.32
N GLN A 80 -9.73 -6.18 -1.21
CA GLN A 80 -9.79 -5.19 -2.30
C GLN A 80 -10.05 -3.73 -1.84
N THR A 81 -9.85 -3.44 -0.56
CA THR A 81 -10.03 -2.11 0.00
C THR A 81 -8.69 -1.60 0.52
N LEU A 82 -8.34 -0.37 0.17
CA LEU A 82 -7.21 0.33 0.76
C LEU A 82 -7.55 0.74 2.18
N VAL A 83 -6.83 0.20 3.16
CA VAL A 83 -7.04 0.47 4.59
C VAL A 83 -5.93 1.32 5.21
N GLY A 84 -4.86 1.57 4.48
CA GLY A 84 -3.74 2.38 4.97
C GLY A 84 -2.51 2.25 4.08
N PHE A 85 -1.41 2.77 4.61
CA PHE A 85 -0.11 2.74 3.97
C PHE A 85 0.94 2.15 4.90
N TYR A 86 1.91 1.45 4.32
CA TYR A 86 3.13 1.08 4.99
C TYR A 86 4.25 2.02 4.53
N LEU A 87 4.97 2.60 5.49
CA LEU A 87 6.06 3.55 5.24
C LEU A 87 7.39 2.80 5.39
N PRO A 88 8.05 2.39 4.30
CA PRO A 88 9.25 1.56 4.37
C PRO A 88 10.43 2.24 5.06
N GLY A 89 10.60 3.55 4.88
CA GLY A 89 11.66 4.31 5.54
C GLY A 89 11.51 4.40 7.07
N GLU A 90 10.26 4.32 7.56
CA GLU A 90 9.94 4.40 9.00
C GLU A 90 9.62 3.03 9.60
N GLN A 91 9.49 2.00 8.76
CA GLN A 91 8.97 0.68 9.12
C GLN A 91 7.66 0.74 9.92
N ASN A 92 6.78 1.67 9.54
CA ASN A 92 5.57 1.97 10.28
C ASN A 92 4.31 1.85 9.42
N TYR A 93 3.20 1.51 10.07
CA TYR A 93 1.88 1.51 9.46
C TYR A 93 1.19 2.86 9.72
N SER A 94 0.72 3.49 8.65
CA SER A 94 -0.08 4.71 8.67
C SER A 94 -1.52 4.36 8.29
N PRO A 95 -2.50 4.48 9.21
CA PRO A 95 -3.89 4.18 8.91
C PRO A 95 -4.49 5.21 7.95
N LEU A 96 -5.51 4.79 7.21
CA LEU A 96 -6.36 5.68 6.42
C LEU A 96 -7.72 5.78 7.13
N SER A 97 -8.16 6.96 7.55
CA SER A 97 -9.41 7.09 8.32
C SER A 97 -10.65 6.66 7.55
N THR A 98 -10.62 6.77 6.21
CA THR A 98 -11.68 6.27 5.33
C THR A 98 -11.14 5.19 4.42
N ALA A 99 -11.58 3.96 4.62
CA ALA A 99 -11.20 2.86 3.74
C ALA A 99 -11.73 3.11 2.31
N VAL A 100 -10.87 2.90 1.30
CA VAL A 100 -11.19 3.22 -0.10
C VAL A 100 -11.29 1.93 -0.90
N PRO A 101 -12.46 1.57 -1.45
CA PRO A 101 -12.57 0.39 -2.31
C PRO A 101 -11.75 0.60 -3.59
N LEU A 102 -10.96 -0.41 -3.97
CA LEU A 102 -10.11 -0.38 -5.15
C LEU A 102 -10.65 -1.35 -6.20
N ASN A 103 -10.66 -0.90 -7.45
CA ASN A 103 -10.87 -1.79 -8.59
C ASN A 103 -9.51 -2.37 -9.02
N LEU A 104 -9.27 -3.64 -8.69
CA LEU A 104 -7.98 -4.31 -8.86
C LEU A 104 -8.10 -5.45 -9.87
N GLY A 105 -7.13 -5.52 -10.79
CA GLY A 105 -6.91 -6.65 -11.68
C GLY A 105 -5.61 -7.37 -11.33
N GLU A 106 -5.47 -8.61 -11.77
CA GLU A 106 -4.19 -9.32 -11.70
C GLU A 106 -3.29 -8.84 -12.85
N SER A 107 -1.99 -8.67 -12.57
CA SER A 107 -0.98 -8.28 -13.56
C SER A 107 0.06 -9.38 -13.67
N GLU A 108 0.51 -9.66 -14.89
CA GLU A 108 1.57 -10.64 -15.20
C GLU A 108 2.99 -10.07 -14.95
#